data_AF-A0A6I0LBY9-F1
#
_entry.id   AF-A0A6I0LBY9-F1
#
_cell.length_a   1.000
_cell.length_b   1.000
_cell.length_c   1.000
_cell.angle_alpha   90.00
_cell.angle_beta   90.00
_cell.angle_gamma   90.00
#
_symmetry.space_group_name_H-M   'P 1'
#
loop_
_entity.id
_entity.type
_entity.pdbx_description
1 polymer ?
#
loop_
_entity_poly.entity_id
_entity_poly.type
_entity_poly.pdbx_seq_one_letter_code
_entity_poly.pdbx_strand_id
1 'polypeptide(L)'
;MKTLEDILNDYCGCFGPVLNERTEKFSSCGMEAYKYLQGFILSLGELNVLDSNKAIQELDKIAKKYVPNKLSDSEKRNTDKILKLTRGKKMHTYDSWNGNSMSIIIESVEIFTDSILFSGKNNWGGKSGIYVNMEHLDELLSNGSATKHNTIERCDVVTSWTIQ
;
A
#
# COMPACT_ATOMS: atom_id res chain seq x y z
N MET A 1 -24.90 -8.70 -14.73
CA MET A 1 -24.43 -8.47 -13.35
C MET A 1 -23.22 -7.56 -13.47
N LYS A 2 -23.14 -6.45 -12.72
CA LYS A 2 -21.96 -5.56 -12.80
C LYS A 2 -20.73 -6.25 -12.20
N THR A 3 -19.59 -6.11 -12.86
CA THR A 3 -18.29 -6.54 -12.36
C THR A 3 -17.67 -5.46 -11.46
N LEU A 4 -16.61 -5.81 -10.73
CA LEU A 4 -15.84 -4.80 -9.98
C LEU A 4 -15.25 -3.75 -10.94
N GLU A 5 -14.77 -4.17 -12.10
CA GLU A 5 -14.22 -3.28 -13.13
C GLU A 5 -15.27 -2.26 -13.61
N ASP A 6 -16.51 -2.71 -13.87
CA ASP A 6 -17.62 -1.82 -14.22
C ASP A 6 -17.89 -0.79 -13.12
N ILE A 7 -17.87 -1.21 -11.85
CA ILE A 7 -18.11 -0.31 -10.72
C ILE A 7 -17.01 0.75 -10.62
N LEU A 8 -15.75 0.35 -10.78
CA LEU A 8 -14.62 1.26 -10.68
C LEU A 8 -14.61 2.29 -11.81
N ASN A 9 -14.94 1.86 -13.03
CA ASN A 9 -15.03 2.73 -14.20
C ASN A 9 -16.25 3.67 -14.12
N ASP A 10 -17.45 3.13 -13.86
CA ASP A 10 -18.70 3.89 -13.93
C ASP A 10 -18.89 4.87 -12.76
N TYR A 11 -18.36 4.53 -11.58
CA TYR A 11 -18.72 5.24 -10.33
C TYR A 11 -17.54 5.75 -9.52
N CYS A 12 -16.33 5.25 -9.75
CA CYS A 12 -15.16 5.58 -8.92
C CYS A 12 -14.10 6.39 -9.68
N GLY A 13 -14.43 6.89 -10.87
CA GLY A 13 -13.60 7.85 -11.60
C GLY A 13 -12.33 7.28 -12.23
N CYS A 14 -12.27 5.97 -12.54
CA CYS A 14 -11.15 5.48 -13.34
C CYS A 14 -11.34 5.82 -14.83
N PHE A 15 -10.79 6.95 -15.27
CA PHE A 15 -10.89 7.42 -16.66
C PHE A 15 -9.94 6.71 -17.64
N GLY A 16 -9.21 5.68 -17.18
CA GLY A 16 -8.29 4.86 -17.97
C GLY A 16 -8.62 3.37 -17.84
N PRO A 17 -7.79 2.47 -18.39
CA PRO A 17 -8.02 1.04 -18.26
C PRO A 17 -7.93 0.63 -16.78
N VAL A 18 -8.99 0.02 -16.24
CA VAL A 18 -9.01 -0.45 -14.84
C VAL A 18 -7.94 -1.51 -14.60
N LEU A 19 -7.71 -2.39 -15.59
CA LEU A 19 -6.70 -3.43 -15.53
C LEU A 19 -5.51 -3.15 -16.45
N ASN A 20 -4.34 -3.61 -16.05
CA ASN A 20 -3.16 -3.72 -16.89
C ASN A 20 -3.30 -4.93 -17.81
N GLU A 21 -3.31 -4.70 -19.12
CA GLU A 21 -3.54 -5.72 -20.17
C GLU A 21 -2.59 -6.92 -20.10
N ARG A 22 -1.37 -6.75 -19.55
CA ARG A 22 -0.38 -7.83 -19.51
C ARG A 22 -0.50 -8.72 -18.28
N THR A 23 -0.98 -8.17 -17.17
CA THR A 23 -0.96 -8.85 -15.86
C THR A 23 -2.34 -9.16 -15.33
N GLU A 24 -3.39 -8.61 -15.95
CA GLU A 24 -4.77 -8.63 -15.47
C GLU A 24 -4.92 -8.13 -14.02
N LYS A 25 -3.92 -7.37 -13.54
CA LYS A 25 -3.94 -6.68 -12.25
C LYS A 25 -4.45 -5.26 -12.43
N PHE A 26 -4.89 -4.62 -11.36
CA PHE A 26 -5.24 -3.21 -11.40
C PHE A 26 -4.07 -2.39 -11.96
N SER A 27 -4.41 -1.52 -12.90
CA SER A 27 -3.52 -0.43 -13.31
C SER A 27 -3.40 0.58 -12.16
N SER A 28 -2.55 1.59 -12.30
CA SER A 28 -2.50 2.72 -11.37
C SER A 28 -3.89 3.38 -11.20
N CYS A 29 -4.61 3.59 -12.31
CA CYS A 29 -5.97 4.13 -12.31
C CYS A 29 -6.96 3.21 -11.59
N GLY A 30 -6.91 1.90 -11.89
CA GLY A 30 -7.78 0.93 -11.22
C GLY A 30 -7.54 0.87 -9.71
N MET A 31 -6.28 1.01 -9.28
CA MET A 31 -5.93 1.03 -7.87
C MET A 31 -6.44 2.28 -7.15
N GLU A 32 -6.30 3.46 -7.76
CA GLU A 32 -6.81 4.72 -7.21
C GLU A 32 -8.34 4.70 -7.06
N ALA A 33 -9.05 4.26 -8.10
CA ALA A 33 -10.50 4.11 -8.06
C ALA A 33 -10.94 3.07 -7.01
N TYR A 34 -10.19 1.99 -6.85
CA TYR A 34 -10.45 0.99 -5.82
C TYR A 34 -10.29 1.56 -4.40
N LYS A 35 -9.24 2.35 -4.15
CA LYS A 35 -9.08 3.07 -2.86
C LYS A 35 -10.21 4.06 -2.63
N TYR A 36 -10.65 4.78 -3.66
CA TYR A 36 -11.81 5.67 -3.57
C TYR A 36 -13.07 4.90 -3.13
N LEU A 37 -13.33 3.74 -3.75
CA LEU A 37 -14.46 2.89 -3.36
C LEU A 37 -14.38 2.45 -1.88
N GLN A 38 -13.18 2.06 -1.40
CA GLN A 38 -12.99 1.72 0.01
C GLN A 38 -13.29 2.91 0.94
N GLY A 39 -12.78 4.11 0.61
CA GLY A 39 -13.07 5.33 1.36
C GLY A 39 -14.55 5.71 1.38
N PHE A 40 -15.24 5.53 0.24
CA PHE A 40 -16.68 5.74 0.14
C PHE A 40 -17.47 4.77 1.03
N ILE A 41 -17.11 3.49 1.05
CA ILE A 41 -17.73 2.47 1.93
C ILE A 41 -17.52 2.81 3.41
N LEU A 42 -16.32 3.27 3.80
CA LEU A 42 -16.05 3.74 5.17
C LEU A 42 -16.98 4.90 5.55
N SER A 43 -17.11 5.89 4.66
CA SER A 43 -17.99 7.05 4.88
C SER A 43 -19.45 6.65 5.06
N LEU A 44 -19.94 5.68 4.27
CA LEU A 44 -21.29 5.14 4.44
C LEU A 44 -21.46 4.37 5.76
N GLY A 45 -20.40 3.73 6.24
CA GLY A 45 -20.36 3.10 7.55
C GLY A 45 -20.47 4.10 8.71
N GLU A 46 -19.80 5.25 8.61
CA GLU A 46 -19.91 6.34 9.60
C GLU A 46 -21.34 6.90 9.69
N LEU A 47 -22.07 6.89 8.57
CA LEU A 47 -23.49 7.25 8.50
C LEU A 47 -24.43 6.11 8.94
N ASN A 48 -23.90 4.97 9.39
CA ASN A 48 -24.64 3.75 9.76
C ASN A 48 -25.54 3.20 8.64
N VAL A 49 -25.21 3.46 7.38
CA VAL A 49 -25.98 2.95 6.22
C VAL A 49 -25.67 1.47 5.98
N LEU A 50 -24.47 1.02 6.32
CA LEU A 50 -23.99 -0.35 6.15
C LEU A 50 -22.90 -0.70 7.16
N ASP A 51 -22.65 -1.99 7.35
CA ASP A 51 -21.49 -2.50 8.09
C ASP A 51 -20.23 -2.41 7.21
N SER A 52 -19.44 -1.34 7.40
CA SER A 52 -18.30 -1.03 6.53
C SER A 52 -17.18 -2.06 6.68
N ASN A 53 -16.97 -2.59 7.88
CA ASN A 53 -15.97 -3.62 8.14
C ASN A 53 -16.28 -4.88 7.32
N LYS A 54 -17.53 -5.35 7.39
CA LYS A 54 -17.95 -6.52 6.62
C LYS A 54 -17.90 -6.26 5.11
N ALA A 55 -18.35 -5.09 4.66
CA ALA A 55 -18.34 -4.74 3.24
C ALA A 55 -16.92 -4.68 2.66
N ILE A 56 -15.96 -4.07 3.37
CA ILE A 56 -14.56 -4.00 2.95
C ILE A 56 -13.93 -5.38 2.93
N GLN A 57 -14.21 -6.24 3.90
CA GLN A 57 -13.68 -7.61 3.91
C GLN A 57 -14.14 -8.43 2.70
N GLU A 58 -15.41 -8.34 2.33
CA GLU A 58 -15.92 -9.04 1.13
C GLU A 58 -15.36 -8.41 -0.15
N LEU A 59 -15.29 -7.09 -0.22
CA LEU A 59 -14.69 -6.38 -1.35
C LEU A 59 -13.20 -6.77 -1.52
N ASP A 60 -12.46 -6.89 -0.42
CA ASP A 60 -11.06 -7.30 -0.41
C ASP A 60 -10.88 -8.73 -0.95
N LYS A 61 -11.80 -9.65 -0.65
CA LYS A 61 -11.76 -11.02 -1.22
C LYS A 61 -11.89 -10.99 -2.74
N ILE A 62 -12.78 -10.16 -3.28
CA ILE A 62 -12.95 -9.99 -4.73
C ILE A 62 -11.70 -9.33 -5.32
N ALA A 63 -11.21 -8.28 -4.69
CA ALA A 63 -10.09 -7.47 -5.18
C ALA A 63 -8.74 -8.21 -5.17
N LYS A 64 -8.56 -9.26 -4.34
CA LYS A 64 -7.33 -10.07 -4.32
C LYS A 64 -6.91 -10.60 -5.70
N LYS A 65 -7.87 -10.87 -6.60
CA LYS A 65 -7.54 -11.27 -7.97
C LYS A 65 -6.78 -10.18 -8.73
N TYR A 66 -7.09 -8.92 -8.44
CA TYR A 66 -6.67 -7.76 -9.21
C TYR A 66 -5.56 -6.95 -8.54
N VAL A 67 -5.48 -6.90 -7.20
CA VAL A 67 -4.42 -6.16 -6.52
C VAL A 67 -3.10 -6.97 -6.58
N PRO A 68 -2.03 -6.44 -7.20
CA PRO A 68 -0.74 -7.11 -7.20
C PRO A 68 -0.19 -7.19 -5.77
N ASN A 69 0.33 -8.33 -5.35
CA ASN A 69 1.02 -8.50 -4.06
C ASN A 69 0.21 -8.11 -2.80
N LYS A 70 -1.13 -8.02 -2.84
CA LYS A 70 -1.95 -7.83 -1.64
C LYS A 70 -1.78 -9.02 -0.70
N LEU A 71 -1.33 -8.76 0.52
CA LEU A 71 -1.16 -9.79 1.54
C LEU A 71 -2.45 -9.88 2.37
N SER A 72 -2.89 -11.08 2.75
CA SER A 72 -3.87 -11.22 3.83
C SER A 72 -3.28 -10.77 5.16
N ASP A 73 -4.12 -10.50 6.16
CA ASP A 73 -3.64 -10.09 7.50
C ASP A 73 -2.67 -11.11 8.13
N SER A 74 -2.91 -12.41 7.89
CA SER A 74 -1.99 -13.47 8.30
C SER A 74 -0.66 -13.45 7.53
N GLU A 75 -0.67 -13.05 6.26
CA GLU A 75 0.52 -12.96 5.41
C GLU A 75 1.34 -11.70 5.70
N LYS A 76 0.70 -10.61 6.12
CA LYS A 76 1.37 -9.39 6.61
C LYS A 76 2.22 -9.64 7.85
N ARG A 77 1.94 -10.72 8.58
CA ARG A 77 2.74 -11.18 9.74
C ARG A 77 3.73 -12.29 9.38
N ASN A 78 3.95 -12.56 8.09
CA ASN A 78 4.89 -13.56 7.62
C ASN A 78 6.15 -12.90 7.02
N THR A 79 7.21 -12.85 7.83
CA THR A 79 8.50 -12.25 7.48
C THR A 79 9.10 -12.84 6.21
N ASP A 80 9.10 -14.17 6.07
CA ASP A 80 9.70 -14.85 4.91
C ASP A 80 8.99 -14.48 3.60
N LYS A 81 7.66 -14.36 3.65
CA LYS A 81 6.86 -13.98 2.48
C LYS A 81 7.15 -12.54 2.05
N ILE A 82 7.20 -11.60 3.00
CA ILE A 82 7.53 -10.21 2.72
C ILE A 82 8.97 -10.10 2.20
N LEU A 83 9.92 -10.80 2.84
CA LEU A 83 11.32 -10.80 2.40
C LEU A 83 11.45 -11.35 0.97
N LYS A 84 10.76 -12.45 0.64
CA LYS A 84 10.79 -13.01 -0.72
C LYS A 84 10.32 -12.01 -1.79
N LEU A 85 9.35 -11.15 -1.48
CA LEU A 85 8.82 -10.14 -2.41
C LEU A 85 9.70 -8.90 -2.57
N THR A 86 10.59 -8.66 -1.60
CA THR A 86 11.28 -7.37 -1.45
C THR A 86 12.81 -7.46 -1.49
N ARG A 87 13.39 -8.64 -1.22
CA ARG A 87 14.84 -8.84 -1.17
C ARG A 87 15.50 -8.41 -2.49
N GLY A 88 16.58 -7.64 -2.36
CA GLY A 88 17.36 -7.11 -3.48
C GLY A 88 16.76 -5.87 -4.14
N LYS A 89 15.51 -5.49 -3.82
CA LYS A 89 14.91 -4.24 -4.30
C LYS A 89 15.53 -3.04 -3.59
N LYS A 90 15.60 -1.92 -4.31
CA LYS A 90 15.99 -0.64 -3.75
C LYS A 90 14.77 -0.02 -3.09
N MET A 91 14.88 0.27 -1.81
CA MET A 91 13.88 0.99 -1.06
C MET A 91 14.39 2.39 -0.75
N HIS A 92 13.51 3.37 -0.84
CA HIS A 92 13.77 4.75 -0.45
C HIS A 92 12.67 5.25 0.47
N THR A 93 13.04 6.13 1.40
CA THR A 93 12.11 6.86 2.25
C THR A 93 12.49 8.33 2.29
N TYR A 94 11.48 9.19 2.44
CA TYR A 94 11.61 10.62 2.63
C TYR A 94 10.60 11.10 3.67
N ASP A 95 11.06 11.90 4.61
CA ASP A 95 10.25 12.55 5.65
C ASP A 95 10.34 14.08 5.48
N SER A 96 9.19 14.73 5.26
CA SER A 96 9.14 16.15 4.97
C SER A 96 9.33 17.04 6.20
N TRP A 97 9.21 16.52 7.43
CA TRP A 97 9.36 17.31 8.65
C TRP A 97 10.81 17.73 8.89
N ASN A 98 11.73 16.80 8.66
CA ASN A 98 13.17 17.01 8.86
C ASN A 98 13.99 16.98 7.56
N GLY A 99 13.33 16.77 6.40
CA GLY A 99 13.98 16.62 5.11
C GLY A 99 14.88 15.38 5.02
N ASN A 100 14.71 14.42 5.94
CA ASN A 100 15.54 13.24 6.00
C ASN A 100 15.15 12.27 4.89
N SER A 101 16.15 11.68 4.26
CA SER A 101 15.94 10.68 3.23
C SER A 101 16.98 9.58 3.33
N MET A 102 16.58 8.38 2.96
CA MET A 102 17.48 7.23 3.01
C MET A 102 17.13 6.23 1.93
N SER A 103 18.14 5.53 1.42
CA SER A 103 17.95 4.37 0.56
C SER A 103 18.71 3.17 1.08
N ILE A 104 18.11 1.99 0.91
CA ILE A 104 18.72 0.70 1.19
C ILE A 104 18.48 -0.27 0.03
N ILE A 105 19.36 -1.26 -0.12
CA ILE A 105 19.06 -2.49 -0.84
C ILE A 105 18.59 -3.51 0.17
N ILE A 106 17.34 -3.98 0.07
CA ILE A 106 16.71 -4.80 1.11
C ILE A 106 17.41 -6.17 1.22
N GLU A 107 17.85 -6.51 2.42
CA GLU A 107 18.50 -7.79 2.74
C GLU A 107 17.74 -8.61 3.79
N SER A 108 17.04 -7.93 4.71
CA SER A 108 16.28 -8.55 5.80
C SER A 108 15.00 -7.76 6.12
N VAL A 109 14.05 -8.44 6.74
CA VAL A 109 12.76 -7.88 7.18
C VAL A 109 12.53 -8.28 8.63
N GLU A 110 12.01 -7.37 9.44
CA GLU A 110 11.54 -7.63 10.80
C GLU A 110 10.17 -7.00 10.99
N ILE A 111 9.27 -7.72 11.65
CA ILE A 111 7.87 -7.31 11.84
C ILE A 111 7.67 -6.92 13.30
N PHE A 112 7.21 -5.69 13.51
CA PHE A 112 6.75 -5.18 14.79
C PHE A 112 5.22 -5.13 14.82
N THR A 113 4.65 -4.70 15.95
CA THR A 113 3.20 -4.62 16.14
C THR A 113 2.51 -3.82 15.02
N ASP A 114 3.00 -2.60 14.76
CA ASP A 114 2.38 -1.61 13.87
C ASP A 114 3.27 -1.19 12.69
N SER A 115 4.47 -1.77 12.59
CA SER A 115 5.44 -1.41 11.56
C SER A 115 6.27 -2.59 11.09
N ILE A 116 6.87 -2.45 9.92
CA ILE A 116 7.82 -3.41 9.35
C ILE A 116 9.14 -2.67 9.12
N LEU A 117 10.23 -3.25 9.60
CA LEU A 117 11.58 -2.77 9.38
C LEU A 117 12.19 -3.53 8.20
N PHE A 118 12.50 -2.80 7.13
CA PHE A 118 13.34 -3.30 6.05
C PHE A 118 14.77 -2.86 6.34
N SER A 119 15.71 -3.79 6.36
CA SER A 119 17.12 -3.50 6.64
C SER A 119 18.02 -3.97 5.51
N GLY A 120 19.11 -3.25 5.27
CA GLY A 120 20.06 -3.60 4.23
C GLY A 120 21.14 -2.56 3.97
N LYS A 121 21.90 -2.75 2.90
CA LYS A 121 23.06 -1.91 2.57
C LYS A 121 22.60 -0.51 2.13
N ASN A 122 23.21 0.52 2.72
CA ASN A 122 22.99 1.92 2.35
C ASN A 122 24.07 2.43 1.37
N ASN A 123 23.90 3.67 0.89
CA ASN A 123 24.84 4.31 -0.04
C ASN A 123 26.17 4.75 0.62
N TRP A 124 26.26 4.71 1.96
CA TRP A 124 27.44 5.15 2.73
C TRP A 124 28.33 3.97 3.18
N GLY A 125 28.11 2.78 2.63
CA GLY A 125 28.92 1.58 2.91
C GLY A 125 28.54 0.83 4.19
N GLY A 126 27.50 1.28 4.90
CA GLY A 126 26.98 0.62 6.10
C GLY A 126 25.63 -0.08 5.86
N LYS A 127 25.00 -0.49 6.96
CA LYS A 127 23.61 -0.97 6.97
C LYS A 127 22.71 0.05 7.64
N SER A 128 21.49 0.17 7.12
CA SER A 128 20.44 0.99 7.71
C SER A 128 19.11 0.28 7.61
N GLY A 129 18.11 0.81 8.31
CA GLY A 129 16.76 0.26 8.34
C GLY A 129 15.71 1.34 8.07
N ILE A 130 14.71 1.01 7.24
CA ILE A 130 13.56 1.85 6.94
C ILE A 130 12.32 1.19 7.56
N TYR A 131 11.60 1.95 8.38
CA TYR A 131 10.31 1.54 8.95
C TYR A 131 9.16 1.93 8.01
N VAL A 132 8.25 0.99 7.77
CA VAL A 132 6.99 1.22 7.06
C VAL A 132 5.85 0.86 8.00
N ASN A 133 4.87 1.75 8.11
CA ASN A 133 3.64 1.45 8.85
C ASN A 133 2.91 0.26 8.22
N MET A 134 2.41 -0.65 9.04
CA MET A 134 1.72 -1.87 8.58
C MET A 134 0.52 -1.55 7.67
N GLU A 135 -0.19 -0.46 7.95
CA GLU A 135 -1.33 0.04 7.16
C GLU A 135 -0.95 0.39 5.71
N HIS A 136 0.31 0.79 5.47
CA HIS A 136 0.82 1.21 4.16
C HIS A 136 1.60 0.10 3.43
N LEU A 137 1.77 -1.08 4.04
CA LEU A 137 2.53 -2.17 3.43
C LEU A 137 1.90 -2.64 2.12
N ASP A 138 0.58 -2.89 2.12
CA ASP A 138 -0.11 -3.38 0.92
C ASP A 138 0.04 -2.40 -0.23
N GLU A 139 -0.16 -1.11 0.05
CA GLU A 139 0.02 -0.03 -0.92
C GLU A 139 1.43 -0.04 -1.49
N LEU A 140 2.46 -0.10 -0.62
CA LEU A 140 3.85 -0.10 -1.04
C LEU A 140 4.20 -1.31 -1.91
N LEU A 141 3.78 -2.52 -1.52
CA LEU A 141 4.07 -3.76 -2.25
C LEU A 141 3.29 -3.88 -3.56
N SER A 142 2.10 -3.28 -3.63
CA SER A 142 1.26 -3.29 -4.83
C SER A 142 1.69 -2.25 -5.84
N ASN A 143 1.97 -1.03 -5.39
CA ASN A 143 2.17 0.13 -6.27
C ASN A 143 3.64 0.52 -6.43
N GLY A 144 4.54 -0.09 -5.67
CA GLY A 144 5.93 0.35 -5.58
C GLY A 144 6.11 1.67 -4.83
N SER A 145 5.04 2.24 -4.27
CA SER A 145 5.09 3.46 -3.46
C SER A 145 3.92 3.53 -2.48
N ALA A 146 4.13 4.19 -1.35
CA ALA A 146 3.10 4.51 -0.36
C ALA A 146 3.42 5.84 0.31
N THR A 147 2.38 6.54 0.77
CA THR A 147 2.51 7.86 1.39
C THR A 147 1.63 7.94 2.62
N LYS A 148 2.23 8.36 3.73
CA LYS A 148 1.55 8.68 4.98
C LYS A 148 1.50 10.19 5.14
N HIS A 149 0.30 10.70 5.40
CA HIS A 149 0.09 12.08 5.84
C HIS A 149 -0.08 12.11 7.35
N ASN A 150 0.50 13.12 7.99
CA ASN A 150 0.36 13.37 9.41
C ASN A 150 0.31 14.87 9.65
N THR A 151 -0.40 15.34 10.67
CA THR A 151 -0.45 16.76 10.99
C THR A 151 0.40 17.06 12.22
N ILE A 152 1.45 17.87 12.06
CA ILE A 152 2.30 18.34 13.15
C ILE A 152 2.24 19.86 13.17
N GLU A 153 1.86 20.46 14.30
CA GLU A 153 1.76 21.93 14.45
C GLU A 153 0.92 22.62 13.36
N ARG A 154 -0.13 21.95 12.87
CA ARG A 154 -1.00 22.38 11.75
C ARG A 154 -0.34 22.37 10.37
N CYS A 155 0.87 21.84 10.25
CA CYS A 155 1.54 21.54 8.99
C CYS A 155 1.24 20.09 8.58
N ASP A 156 0.95 19.88 7.30
CA ASP A 156 0.92 18.52 6.72
C ASP A 156 2.37 18.03 6.55
N VAL A 157 2.65 16.90 7.19
CA VAL A 157 3.93 16.21 7.19
C VAL A 157 3.73 14.90 6.45
N VAL A 158 4.58 14.70 5.46
CA VAL A 158 4.51 13.55 4.57
C VAL A 158 5.70 12.66 4.83
N THR A 159 5.42 11.40 5.13
CA THR A 159 6.41 10.32 5.03
C THR A 159 6.07 9.49 3.81
N SER A 160 7.01 9.38 2.87
CA SER A 160 6.85 8.60 1.65
C SER A 160 7.83 7.44 1.60
N TRP A 161 7.42 6.37 0.94
CA TRP A 161 8.24 5.20 0.66
C TRP A 161 8.11 4.82 -0.80
N THR A 162 9.20 4.38 -1.41
CA THR A 162 9.21 3.77 -2.74
C THR A 162 10.06 2.50 -2.75
N ILE A 163 9.64 1.49 -3.50
CA ILE A 163 10.35 0.22 -3.68
C ILE A 163 10.41 -0.16 -5.17
N GLN A 164 11.62 -0.44 -5.68
CA GLN A 164 11.90 -0.77 -7.08
C GLN A 164 12.82 -1.99 -7.18
#